data_AF-A0A183J954-F1
#
_entry.id   AF-A0A183J954-F1
#
_cell.length_a   1.000
_cell.length_b   1.000
_cell.length_c   1.000
_cell.angle_alpha   90.00
_cell.angle_beta   90.00
_cell.angle_gamma   90.00
#
_symmetry.space_group_name_H-M   'P 1'
#
loop_
_entity.id
_entity.type
_entity.pdbx_description
1 polymer ?
#
loop_
_entity_poly.entity_id
_entity_poly.type
_entity_poly.pdbx_seq_one_letter_code
_entity_poly.pdbx_strand_id
1 'polypeptide(L)'
;MGFRERNAGREIDEYMLDKGFDIEVGVDLSTGFVHGGNEWNCGTWMDKMGSSDKAGNRGKPATPRDGSAVEIVGLSFTVLAWLHKMHTVGKYKHRGVSRNIDGAQTYWTWQMWSCLIRRNFERCFWIPINDSDIQTDVTDPKLATVRGIYKDTFGGTHAWADYQFRPNFTVSIVVAPELFSIDNATCALRLAEEKLLGKLGMKTLIERHVALDWAYDGYYDNADDSSEYGRARGFNYHQGPEWLWLTGYFLRALLVTAKRVQNEDVWKETVAKVERILSRHSAHMHSSPWSSLPELTNKVNLFPFSYALLCYL
;
A
#
# COMPACT_ATOMS: atom_id res chain seq x y z
N MET A 1 -13.82 0.04 17.58
CA MET A 1 -15.11 0.74 17.47
C MET A 1 -15.72 0.28 16.16
N GLY A 2 -16.94 -0.25 16.21
CA GLY A 2 -17.73 -0.49 15.02
C GLY A 2 -18.66 0.70 14.80
N PHE A 3 -18.86 1.09 13.55
CA PHE A 3 -19.93 2.00 13.17
C PHE A 3 -20.52 1.57 11.84
N ARG A 4 -21.77 1.94 11.62
CA ARG A 4 -22.40 1.84 10.31
C ARG A 4 -22.35 3.20 9.63
N GLU A 5 -21.97 3.25 8.36
CA GLU A 5 -21.95 4.50 7.61
C GLU A 5 -23.31 5.20 7.68
N ARG A 6 -23.26 6.52 7.90
CA ARG A 6 -24.47 7.32 8.04
C ARG A 6 -25.22 7.34 6.71
N ASN A 7 -26.51 6.98 6.72
CA ASN A 7 -27.37 6.81 5.54
C ASN A 7 -26.96 5.66 4.61
N ALA A 8 -26.34 4.60 5.17
CA ALA A 8 -26.03 3.36 4.45
C ALA A 8 -27.17 2.89 3.55
N GLY A 9 -26.84 2.61 2.29
CA GLY A 9 -27.79 2.25 1.24
C GLY A 9 -27.35 2.77 -0.13
N ARG A 10 -28.17 2.50 -1.15
CA ARG A 10 -27.88 2.82 -2.56
C ARG A 10 -27.71 4.30 -2.87
N GLU A 11 -28.14 5.17 -1.97
CA GLU A 11 -27.99 6.62 -2.11
C GLU A 11 -26.54 7.08 -1.88
N ILE A 12 -25.74 6.30 -1.14
CA ILE A 12 -24.32 6.59 -0.87
C ILE A 12 -23.41 5.77 -1.79
N ASP A 13 -23.71 4.50 -1.98
CA ASP A 13 -22.97 3.63 -2.90
C ASP A 13 -23.95 2.68 -3.59
N GLU A 14 -24.06 2.80 -4.92
CA GLU A 14 -24.99 2.01 -5.72
C GLU A 14 -24.65 0.51 -5.74
N TYR A 15 -23.37 0.17 -5.53
CA TYR A 15 -22.83 -1.16 -5.76
C TYR A 15 -22.44 -1.90 -4.49
N MET A 16 -22.00 -1.19 -3.44
CA MET A 16 -21.56 -1.80 -2.18
C MET A 16 -22.65 -2.66 -1.55
N LEU A 17 -22.25 -3.84 -1.04
CA LEU A 17 -23.15 -4.71 -0.30
C LEU A 17 -23.46 -4.15 1.09
N ASP A 18 -24.60 -4.55 1.67
CA ASP A 18 -25.09 -4.05 2.96
C ASP A 18 -24.07 -4.14 4.10
N LYS A 19 -23.27 -5.21 4.11
CA LYS A 19 -22.18 -5.45 5.07
C LYS A 19 -20.97 -4.52 4.88
N GLY A 20 -20.77 -3.97 3.69
CA GLY A 20 -19.67 -3.05 3.39
C GLY A 20 -19.80 -1.72 4.14
N PHE A 21 -21.02 -1.35 4.52
CA PHE A 21 -21.30 -0.15 5.32
C PHE A 21 -21.02 -0.32 6.81
N ASP A 22 -20.84 -1.55 7.31
CA ASP A 22 -20.53 -1.84 8.71
C ASP A 22 -19.01 -1.93 8.91
N ILE A 23 -18.41 -0.83 9.35
CA ILE A 23 -16.94 -0.69 9.43
C ILE A 23 -16.48 -0.86 10.87
N GLU A 24 -15.48 -1.72 11.05
CA GLU A 24 -14.73 -1.82 12.29
C GLU A 24 -13.37 -1.13 12.15
N VAL A 25 -12.98 -0.35 13.15
CA VAL A 25 -11.64 0.23 13.28
C VAL A 25 -11.14 0.07 14.71
N GLY A 26 -9.84 -0.20 14.87
CA GLY A 26 -9.28 -0.48 16.18
C GLY A 26 -7.77 -0.37 16.23
N VAL A 27 -7.24 -0.71 17.40
CA VAL A 27 -5.81 -0.81 17.67
C VAL A 27 -5.59 -2.17 18.29
N ASP A 28 -4.74 -2.97 17.67
CA ASP A 28 -4.29 -4.22 18.26
C ASP A 28 -3.37 -3.91 19.44
N LEU A 29 -3.77 -4.36 20.63
CA LEU A 29 -3.06 -4.04 21.88
C LEU A 29 -1.71 -4.75 22.01
N SER A 30 -1.47 -5.79 21.21
CA SER A 30 -0.21 -6.55 21.21
C SER A 30 0.85 -5.94 20.28
N THR A 31 0.43 -5.45 19.12
CA THR A 31 1.31 -4.87 18.09
C THR A 31 1.35 -3.34 18.12
N GLY A 32 0.29 -2.71 18.60
CA GLY A 32 0.06 -1.27 18.51
C GLY A 32 -0.45 -0.83 17.13
N PHE A 33 -0.67 -1.74 16.19
CA PHE A 33 -1.11 -1.40 14.84
C PHE A 33 -2.55 -0.95 14.83
N VAL A 34 -2.81 0.08 14.03
CA VAL A 34 -4.18 0.45 13.65
C VAL A 34 -4.66 -0.56 12.62
N HIS A 35 -5.87 -1.08 12.83
CA HIS A 35 -6.52 -2.00 11.91
C HIS A 35 -7.94 -1.53 11.62
N GLY A 36 -8.49 -1.93 10.48
CA GLY A 36 -9.91 -1.70 10.21
C GLY A 36 -10.39 -2.18 8.86
N GLY A 37 -11.64 -1.83 8.54
CA GLY A 37 -12.32 -2.30 7.35
C GLY A 37 -12.87 -3.71 7.49
N ASN A 38 -13.30 -4.27 6.37
CA ASN A 38 -13.73 -5.67 6.22
C ASN A 38 -13.57 -6.08 4.74
N GLU A 39 -13.78 -7.36 4.42
CA GLU A 39 -13.67 -7.90 3.04
C GLU A 39 -14.65 -7.29 2.02
N TRP A 40 -15.67 -6.56 2.49
CA TRP A 40 -16.74 -5.93 1.70
C TRP A 40 -16.56 -4.42 1.55
N ASN A 41 -15.47 -3.85 2.06
CA ASN A 41 -15.21 -2.41 2.09
C ASN A 41 -13.89 -2.03 1.40
N CYS A 42 -13.80 -0.77 0.98
CA CYS A 42 -12.69 -0.16 0.25
C CYS A 42 -12.09 1.06 0.99
N GLY A 43 -11.71 0.91 2.27
CA GLY A 43 -11.26 2.04 3.10
C GLY A 43 -9.85 2.58 2.84
N THR A 44 -9.12 2.03 1.85
CA THR A 44 -7.78 2.50 1.45
C THR A 44 -7.83 3.10 0.06
N TRP A 45 -6.75 3.73 -0.42
CA TRP A 45 -6.72 4.33 -1.76
C TRP A 45 -6.91 3.32 -2.91
N MET A 46 -6.71 2.03 -2.66
CA MET A 46 -7.01 0.97 -3.62
C MET A 46 -8.49 0.59 -3.50
N ASP A 47 -9.38 1.48 -3.94
CA ASP A 47 -10.78 1.52 -3.51
C ASP A 47 -11.81 0.98 -4.51
N LYS A 48 -11.36 0.31 -5.58
CA LYS A 48 -12.27 -0.15 -6.63
C LYS A 48 -13.33 -1.14 -6.12
N MET A 49 -14.56 -0.67 -6.03
CA MET A 49 -15.77 -1.49 -5.85
C MET A 49 -16.24 -2.05 -7.21
N GLY A 50 -16.42 -3.36 -7.31
CA GLY A 50 -16.92 -4.00 -8.52
C GLY A 50 -18.37 -3.61 -8.82
N SER A 51 -18.71 -3.51 -10.12
CA SER A 51 -20.00 -2.98 -10.60
C SER A 51 -20.60 -3.73 -11.80
N SER A 52 -20.03 -4.87 -12.19
CA SER A 52 -20.54 -5.71 -13.28
C SER A 52 -21.45 -6.81 -12.77
N ASP A 53 -22.73 -6.80 -13.19
CA ASP A 53 -23.67 -7.92 -12.96
C ASP A 53 -23.29 -9.10 -13.85
N LYS A 54 -22.98 -8.79 -15.11
CA LYS A 54 -22.63 -9.76 -16.14
C LYS A 54 -21.42 -10.62 -15.77
N ALA A 55 -20.41 -10.00 -15.16
CA ALA A 55 -19.22 -10.70 -14.69
C ALA A 55 -19.35 -11.21 -13.24
N GLY A 56 -20.44 -10.88 -12.53
CA GLY A 56 -20.67 -11.33 -11.15
C GLY A 56 -19.76 -10.68 -10.09
N ASN A 57 -19.19 -9.51 -10.38
CA ASN A 57 -18.28 -8.79 -9.49
C ASN A 57 -18.95 -7.59 -8.76
N ARG A 58 -20.22 -7.28 -9.05
CA ARG A 58 -20.97 -6.20 -8.37
C ARG A 58 -20.90 -6.33 -6.85
N GLY A 59 -20.55 -5.22 -6.19
CA GLY A 59 -20.51 -5.11 -4.73
C GLY A 59 -19.36 -5.86 -4.05
N LYS A 60 -18.42 -6.38 -4.84
CA LYS A 60 -17.20 -7.01 -4.32
C LYS A 60 -16.03 -6.05 -4.52
N PRO A 61 -15.31 -5.69 -3.45
CA PRO A 61 -14.04 -4.97 -3.58
C PRO A 61 -13.04 -5.76 -4.43
N ALA A 62 -12.33 -5.07 -5.31
CA ALA A 62 -11.22 -5.68 -6.06
C ALA A 62 -9.98 -5.88 -5.20
N THR A 63 -9.78 -4.99 -4.24
CA THR A 63 -8.62 -4.90 -3.36
C THR A 63 -9.06 -4.51 -1.96
N PRO A 64 -9.86 -5.34 -1.26
CA PRO A 64 -10.12 -5.10 0.15
C PRO A 64 -8.78 -5.20 0.88
N ARG A 65 -8.43 -4.14 1.60
CA ARG A 65 -7.17 -4.01 2.36
C ARG A 65 -7.50 -3.79 3.83
N ASP A 66 -8.36 -4.65 4.34
CA ASP A 66 -8.73 -4.69 5.74
C ASP A 66 -7.61 -5.26 6.61
N GLY A 67 -7.75 -5.11 7.93
CA GLY A 67 -6.64 -5.35 8.86
C GLY A 67 -5.70 -4.15 8.92
N SER A 68 -4.41 -4.39 9.05
CA SER A 68 -3.40 -3.32 9.24
C SER A 68 -2.66 -3.00 7.93
N ALA A 69 -3.13 -2.01 7.17
CA ALA A 69 -2.45 -1.56 5.95
C ALA A 69 -1.09 -0.90 6.25
N VAL A 70 -0.05 -1.29 5.50
CA VAL A 70 1.35 -0.92 5.78
C VAL A 70 1.57 0.59 5.88
N GLU A 71 0.94 1.37 5.00
CA GLU A 71 1.05 2.83 4.96
C GLU A 71 0.32 3.51 6.12
N ILE A 72 -0.82 2.96 6.56
CA ILE A 72 -1.59 3.51 7.66
C ILE A 72 -0.86 3.26 8.98
N VAL A 73 -0.23 2.08 9.14
CA VAL A 73 0.63 1.80 10.31
C VAL A 73 1.83 2.74 10.34
N GLY A 74 2.50 2.96 9.20
CA GLY A 74 3.61 3.91 9.08
C GLY A 74 3.21 5.33 9.47
N LEU A 75 2.11 5.84 8.90
CA LEU A 75 1.56 7.17 9.22
C LEU A 75 1.16 7.30 10.69
N SER A 76 0.50 6.27 11.24
CA SER A 76 0.11 6.22 12.65
C SER A 76 1.32 6.37 13.57
N PHE A 77 2.38 5.61 13.31
CA PHE A 77 3.63 5.74 14.06
C PHE A 77 4.22 7.16 13.96
N THR A 78 4.28 7.76 12.77
CA THR A 78 4.82 9.12 12.57
C THR A 78 4.04 10.13 13.40
N VAL A 79 2.71 10.07 13.40
CA VAL A 79 1.85 10.97 14.18
C VAL A 79 2.06 10.75 15.67
N LEU A 80 2.11 9.51 16.15
CA LEU A 80 2.32 9.20 17.57
C LEU A 80 3.69 9.67 18.08
N ALA A 81 4.75 9.45 17.28
CA ALA A 81 6.08 9.95 17.59
C ALA A 81 6.13 11.49 17.63
N TRP A 82 5.44 12.14 16.68
CA TRP A 82 5.31 13.59 16.66
C TRP A 82 4.53 14.13 17.87
N LEU A 83 3.39 13.52 18.23
CA LEU A 83 2.61 13.89 19.41
C LEU A 83 3.42 13.76 20.70
N HIS A 84 4.22 12.71 20.83
CA HIS A 84 5.16 12.57 21.94
C HIS A 84 6.14 13.75 21.98
N LYS A 85 6.80 14.07 20.84
CA LYS A 85 7.73 15.20 20.75
C LYS A 85 7.06 16.53 21.07
N MET A 86 5.87 16.80 20.53
CA MET A 86 5.15 18.04 20.80
C MET A 86 4.75 18.16 22.27
N HIS A 87 4.40 17.05 22.92
CA HIS A 87 4.11 17.05 24.34
C HIS A 87 5.36 17.35 25.19
N THR A 88 6.52 16.75 24.88
CA THR A 88 7.75 16.97 25.65
C THR A 88 8.27 18.41 25.54
N VAL A 89 8.04 19.09 24.42
CA VAL A 89 8.36 20.53 24.27
C VAL A 89 7.24 21.48 24.73
N GLY A 90 6.19 20.95 25.38
CA GLY A 90 5.08 21.75 25.92
C GLY A 90 4.16 22.37 24.86
N LYS A 91 4.22 21.92 23.60
CA LYS A 91 3.36 22.39 22.49
C LYS A 91 2.08 21.58 22.31
N TYR A 92 1.99 20.42 22.96
CA TYR A 92 0.78 19.60 22.98
C TYR A 92 0.42 19.19 24.40
N LYS A 93 -0.84 19.46 24.80
CA LYS A 93 -1.26 19.32 26.20
C LYS A 93 -1.44 17.87 26.67
N HIS A 94 -1.77 16.95 25.76
CA HIS A 94 -2.07 15.57 26.12
C HIS A 94 -0.82 14.68 26.04
N ARG A 95 -0.58 13.88 27.08
CA ARG A 95 0.54 12.92 27.14
C ARG A 95 0.23 11.57 26.48
N GLY A 96 -1.05 11.27 26.30
CA GLY A 96 -1.54 9.97 25.88
C GLY A 96 -3.05 9.93 25.75
N VAL A 97 -3.57 8.72 25.59
CA VAL A 97 -5.00 8.42 25.43
C VAL A 97 -5.43 7.34 26.42
N SER A 98 -6.65 7.47 26.95
CA SER A 98 -7.31 6.43 27.74
C SER A 98 -8.42 5.78 26.92
N ARG A 99 -8.52 4.46 27.04
CA ARG A 99 -9.67 3.67 26.60
C ARG A 99 -10.29 3.02 27.83
N ASN A 100 -11.61 3.07 27.94
CA ASN A 100 -12.37 2.32 28.95
C ASN A 100 -13.32 1.37 28.23
N ILE A 101 -13.22 0.07 28.50
CA ILE A 101 -14.13 -0.97 28.00
C ILE A 101 -14.53 -1.81 29.20
N ASP A 102 -15.83 -1.97 29.45
CA ASP A 102 -16.35 -2.86 30.50
C ASP A 102 -15.71 -2.62 31.89
N GLY A 103 -15.34 -1.37 32.19
CA GLY A 103 -14.69 -0.98 33.44
C GLY A 103 -13.16 -1.16 33.46
N ALA A 104 -12.57 -1.79 32.46
CA ALA A 104 -11.12 -1.90 32.29
C ALA A 104 -10.56 -0.64 31.60
N GLN A 105 -9.88 0.19 32.38
CA GLN A 105 -9.18 1.36 31.86
C GLN A 105 -7.78 1.00 31.38
N THR A 106 -7.51 1.22 30.10
CA THR A 106 -6.17 1.17 29.50
C THR A 106 -5.72 2.60 29.21
N TYR A 107 -4.53 2.99 29.67
CA TYR A 107 -3.93 4.28 29.34
C TYR A 107 -2.58 4.09 28.65
N TRP A 108 -2.44 4.65 27.46
CA TRP A 108 -1.20 4.62 26.69
C TRP A 108 -0.66 6.03 26.50
N THR A 109 0.62 6.23 26.82
CA THR A 109 1.33 7.44 26.38
C THR A 109 1.62 7.34 24.89
N TRP A 110 1.77 8.48 24.21
CA TRP A 110 2.17 8.51 22.79
C TRP A 110 3.51 7.79 22.54
N GLN A 111 4.43 7.91 23.51
CA GLN A 111 5.72 7.22 23.48
C GLN A 111 5.54 5.69 23.56
N MET A 112 4.72 5.21 24.50
CA MET A 112 4.50 3.78 24.66
C MET A 112 3.87 3.18 23.41
N TRP A 113 2.88 3.84 22.84
CA TRP A 113 2.21 3.38 21.61
C TRP A 113 3.17 3.38 20.41
N SER A 114 3.88 4.48 20.15
CA SER A 114 4.87 4.52 19.05
C SER A 114 6.00 3.50 19.22
N CYS A 115 6.48 3.25 20.44
CA CYS A 115 7.46 2.20 20.72
C CYS A 115 6.90 0.79 20.48
N LEU A 116 5.62 0.55 20.78
CA LEU A 116 4.97 -0.73 20.53
C LEU A 116 4.90 -1.03 19.02
N ILE A 117 4.50 -0.05 18.21
CA ILE A 117 4.53 -0.17 16.74
C ILE A 117 5.96 -0.44 16.27
N ARG A 118 6.94 0.37 16.71
CA ARG A 118 8.35 0.22 16.30
C ARG A 118 8.90 -1.18 16.58
N ARG A 119 8.58 -1.75 17.74
CA ARG A 119 9.07 -3.09 18.13
C ARG A 119 8.49 -4.20 17.27
N ASN A 120 7.26 -4.04 16.79
CA ASN A 120 6.52 -5.10 16.09
C ASN A 120 6.54 -4.95 14.56
N PHE A 121 6.80 -3.75 14.02
CA PHE A 121 6.65 -3.44 12.59
C PHE A 121 7.44 -4.41 11.69
N GLU A 122 8.77 -4.45 11.84
CA GLU A 122 9.64 -5.35 11.07
C GLU A 122 9.20 -6.81 11.20
N ARG A 123 9.05 -7.28 12.44
CA ARG A 123 8.64 -8.66 12.71
C ARG A 123 7.34 -9.04 11.98
N CYS A 124 6.34 -8.17 11.96
CA CYS A 124 5.02 -8.50 11.42
C CYS A 124 4.94 -8.33 9.89
N PHE A 125 5.58 -7.28 9.34
CA PHE A 125 5.49 -6.96 7.92
C PHE A 125 6.61 -7.57 7.06
N TRP A 126 7.81 -7.79 7.60
CA TRP A 126 8.92 -8.32 6.81
C TRP A 126 8.75 -9.81 6.49
N ILE A 127 8.92 -10.15 5.22
CA ILE A 127 9.09 -11.51 4.74
C ILE A 127 10.56 -11.69 4.36
N PRO A 128 11.34 -12.49 5.11
CA PRO A 128 12.77 -12.65 4.87
C PRO A 128 13.07 -13.38 3.57
N ILE A 129 14.34 -13.36 3.16
CA ILE A 129 14.82 -14.06 1.96
C ILE A 129 14.84 -15.57 2.18
N ASN A 130 15.38 -16.00 3.33
CA ASN A 130 15.54 -17.42 3.65
C ASN A 130 14.38 -17.93 4.49
N ASP A 131 13.94 -19.15 4.21
CA ASP A 131 12.87 -19.81 4.97
C ASP A 131 13.22 -20.01 6.44
N SER A 132 14.51 -20.19 6.76
CA SER A 132 15.00 -20.33 8.14
C SER A 132 14.75 -19.11 9.00
N ASP A 133 14.59 -17.94 8.38
CA ASP A 133 14.45 -16.66 9.06
C ASP A 133 12.97 -16.29 9.26
N ILE A 134 12.03 -17.10 8.74
CA ILE A 134 10.59 -16.84 8.82
C ILE A 134 10.12 -17.03 10.28
N GLN A 135 9.57 -15.96 10.84
CA GLN A 135 8.87 -15.99 12.12
C GLN A 135 7.44 -16.51 11.93
N THR A 136 7.25 -17.80 12.20
CA THR A 136 6.00 -18.54 11.93
C THR A 136 4.82 -18.11 12.81
N ASP A 137 5.06 -17.38 13.89
CA ASP A 137 4.02 -16.82 14.76
C ASP A 137 3.33 -15.59 14.14
N VAL A 138 3.90 -14.99 13.10
CA VAL A 138 3.36 -13.80 12.40
C VAL A 138 3.35 -13.94 10.87
N THR A 139 4.01 -14.95 10.31
CA THR A 139 4.16 -15.15 8.86
C THR A 139 3.91 -16.62 8.52
N ASP A 140 2.88 -16.90 7.72
CA ASP A 140 2.63 -18.23 7.18
C ASP A 140 3.59 -18.52 6.00
N PRO A 141 4.52 -19.50 6.13
CA PRO A 141 5.45 -19.83 5.06
C PRO A 141 4.79 -20.26 3.76
N LYS A 142 3.55 -20.79 3.81
CA LYS A 142 2.81 -21.25 2.62
C LYS A 142 2.30 -20.09 1.77
N LEU A 143 1.98 -18.96 2.39
CA LEU A 143 1.50 -17.77 1.70
C LEU A 143 2.63 -16.82 1.29
N ALA A 144 3.81 -16.96 1.91
CA ALA A 144 4.94 -16.07 1.72
C ALA A 144 5.66 -16.15 0.36
N THR A 145 5.00 -16.56 -0.73
CA THR A 145 5.60 -16.97 -2.01
C THR A 145 6.62 -15.99 -2.62
N VAL A 146 6.53 -14.70 -2.30
CA VAL A 146 7.54 -13.68 -2.64
C VAL A 146 8.35 -13.34 -1.39
N ARG A 147 9.67 -13.45 -1.49
CA ARG A 147 10.62 -13.28 -0.38
C ARG A 147 11.37 -11.96 -0.49
N GLY A 148 11.88 -11.45 0.63
CA GLY A 148 12.63 -10.18 0.67
C GLY A 148 11.75 -8.95 0.46
N ILE A 149 10.51 -8.99 0.96
CA ILE A 149 9.51 -7.93 0.79
C ILE A 149 8.85 -7.55 2.12
N TYR A 150 8.15 -6.43 2.12
CA TYR A 150 7.18 -6.12 3.16
C TYR A 150 5.79 -6.50 2.68
N LYS A 151 5.03 -7.20 3.53
CA LYS A 151 3.60 -7.45 3.39
C LYS A 151 2.85 -6.14 3.11
N ASP A 152 1.79 -6.23 2.35
CA ASP A 152 0.96 -5.07 2.01
C ASP A 152 -0.03 -4.70 3.12
N THR A 153 -0.56 -5.72 3.77
CA THR A 153 -1.44 -5.64 4.95
C THR A 153 -0.99 -6.67 5.99
N PHE A 154 -1.48 -6.56 7.22
CA PHE A 154 -1.24 -7.55 8.27
C PHE A 154 -2.55 -7.85 9.02
N GLY A 155 -2.92 -9.13 9.03
CA GLY A 155 -4.12 -9.61 9.72
C GLY A 155 -5.42 -9.29 8.97
N GLY A 156 -5.37 -9.18 7.64
CA GLY A 156 -6.57 -9.01 6.82
C GLY A 156 -7.43 -10.28 6.75
N THR A 157 -8.72 -10.13 6.43
CA THR A 157 -9.67 -11.25 6.33
C THR A 157 -9.21 -12.29 5.30
N HIS A 158 -8.70 -11.83 4.16
CA HIS A 158 -8.10 -12.69 3.14
C HIS A 158 -6.61 -12.81 3.37
N ALA A 159 -6.19 -13.83 4.14
CA ALA A 159 -4.80 -14.00 4.56
C ALA A 159 -3.77 -13.92 3.43
N TRP A 160 -4.07 -14.41 2.22
CA TRP A 160 -3.15 -14.34 1.08
C TRP A 160 -2.89 -12.90 0.58
N ALA A 161 -3.84 -11.97 0.78
CA ALA A 161 -3.73 -10.58 0.35
C ALA A 161 -2.61 -9.84 1.11
N ASP A 162 -2.39 -10.19 2.39
CA ASP A 162 -1.28 -9.67 3.20
C ASP A 162 0.09 -9.87 2.52
N TYR A 163 0.27 -10.98 1.80
CA TYR A 163 1.56 -11.39 1.24
C TYR A 163 1.79 -10.88 -0.19
N GLN A 164 0.87 -10.09 -0.74
CA GLN A 164 1.02 -9.54 -2.09
C GLN A 164 2.13 -8.49 -2.12
N PHE A 165 2.98 -8.55 -3.16
CA PHE A 165 4.00 -7.54 -3.34
C PHE A 165 3.44 -6.32 -4.08
N ARG A 166 3.26 -5.23 -3.32
CA ARG A 166 2.70 -3.95 -3.77
C ARG A 166 3.61 -2.78 -3.41
N PRO A 167 3.49 -1.61 -4.07
CA PRO A 167 4.36 -0.47 -3.80
C PRO A 167 4.01 0.33 -2.54
N ASN A 168 2.95 -0.03 -1.80
CA ASN A 168 2.42 0.75 -0.67
C ASN A 168 3.43 0.92 0.47
N PHE A 169 4.31 -0.06 0.73
CA PHE A 169 5.34 0.02 1.77
C PHE A 169 6.32 1.20 1.58
N THR A 170 6.46 1.70 0.34
CA THR A 170 7.32 2.86 0.04
C THR A 170 6.81 4.12 0.75
N VAL A 171 5.49 4.24 0.96
CA VAL A 171 4.90 5.33 1.75
C VAL A 171 5.43 5.30 3.18
N SER A 172 5.41 4.11 3.80
CA SER A 172 5.89 3.88 5.16
C SER A 172 7.38 4.16 5.31
N ILE A 173 8.22 3.75 4.34
CA ILE A 173 9.66 4.08 4.36
C ILE A 173 9.88 5.59 4.36
N VAL A 174 9.10 6.35 3.59
CA VAL A 174 9.25 7.81 3.50
C VAL A 174 8.83 8.51 4.78
N VAL A 175 7.72 8.12 5.39
CA VAL A 175 7.16 8.83 6.56
C VAL A 175 7.75 8.35 7.90
N ALA A 176 8.24 7.11 7.94
CA ALA A 176 8.71 6.44 9.16
C ALA A 176 9.91 5.52 8.88
N PRO A 177 11.02 6.02 8.31
CA PRO A 177 12.16 5.18 7.93
C PRO A 177 12.75 4.40 9.11
N GLU A 178 12.68 4.93 10.33
CA GLU A 178 13.18 4.27 11.54
C GLU A 178 12.41 2.99 11.93
N LEU A 179 11.26 2.71 11.31
CA LEU A 179 10.59 1.42 11.44
C LEU A 179 11.31 0.31 10.68
N PHE A 180 12.21 0.66 9.75
CA PHE A 180 12.83 -0.27 8.81
C PHE A 180 14.31 -0.47 9.12
N SER A 181 14.73 -1.73 9.11
CA SER A 181 16.11 -2.17 8.92
C SER A 181 16.61 -1.67 7.56
N ILE A 182 17.83 -1.14 7.55
CA ILE A 182 18.44 -0.58 6.33
C ILE A 182 18.61 -1.68 5.27
N ASP A 183 19.01 -2.88 5.67
CA ASP A 183 19.26 -4.00 4.75
C ASP A 183 17.95 -4.52 4.14
N ASN A 184 16.92 -4.72 4.98
CA ASN A 184 15.61 -5.19 4.53
C ASN A 184 14.93 -4.16 3.62
N ALA A 185 14.98 -2.86 3.97
CA ALA A 185 14.46 -1.79 3.12
C ALA A 185 15.20 -1.72 1.77
N THR A 186 16.53 -1.83 1.78
CA THR A 186 17.34 -1.84 0.55
C THR A 186 17.00 -3.05 -0.33
N CYS A 187 16.81 -4.23 0.27
CA CYS A 187 16.39 -5.43 -0.42
C CYS A 187 15.02 -5.27 -1.09
N ALA A 188 13.99 -4.86 -0.33
CA ALA A 188 12.64 -4.67 -0.85
C ALA A 188 12.57 -3.58 -1.93
N LEU A 189 13.30 -2.47 -1.77
CA LEU A 189 13.34 -1.39 -2.76
C LEU A 189 14.01 -1.83 -4.06
N ARG A 190 15.07 -2.64 -3.98
CA ARG A 190 15.69 -3.24 -5.19
C ARG A 190 14.69 -4.13 -5.92
N LEU A 191 13.93 -4.97 -5.20
CA LEU A 191 12.93 -5.82 -5.84
C LEU A 191 11.76 -5.00 -6.40
N ALA A 192 11.35 -3.92 -5.73
CA ALA A 192 10.31 -3.02 -6.23
C ALA A 192 10.77 -2.29 -7.50
N GLU A 193 12.03 -1.87 -7.57
CA GLU A 193 12.63 -1.32 -8.79
C GLU A 193 12.56 -2.33 -9.94
N GLU A 194 12.92 -3.59 -9.68
CA GLU A 194 12.98 -4.61 -10.72
C GLU A 194 11.58 -5.03 -11.21
N LYS A 195 10.62 -5.18 -10.29
CA LYS A 195 9.34 -5.83 -10.58
C LYS A 195 8.18 -4.85 -10.72
N LEU A 196 8.15 -3.80 -9.91
CA LEU A 196 7.02 -2.88 -9.83
C LEU A 196 7.24 -1.59 -10.62
N LEU A 197 8.47 -1.12 -10.82
CA LEU A 197 8.69 0.09 -11.61
C LEU A 197 8.26 -0.12 -13.07
N GLY A 198 7.34 0.71 -13.53
CA GLY A 198 6.88 0.79 -14.91
C GLY A 198 7.63 1.84 -15.72
N LYS A 199 7.04 2.28 -16.84
CA LYS A 199 7.66 3.33 -17.66
C LYS A 199 7.61 4.68 -16.94
N LEU A 200 6.45 4.99 -16.36
CA LEU A 200 6.17 6.22 -15.61
C LEU A 200 5.67 5.90 -14.19
N GLY A 201 4.69 5.00 -14.07
CA GLY A 201 4.10 4.64 -12.80
C GLY A 201 4.74 3.42 -12.12
N MET A 202 4.32 3.14 -10.89
CA MET A 202 4.58 1.87 -10.20
C MET A 202 3.39 0.93 -10.41
N LYS A 203 3.63 -0.28 -10.90
CA LYS A 203 2.62 -1.35 -10.96
C LYS A 203 2.04 -1.55 -9.56
N THR A 204 0.72 -1.57 -9.48
CA THR A 204 -0.02 -1.74 -8.22
C THR A 204 0.06 -3.14 -7.64
N LEU A 205 0.48 -4.12 -8.44
CA LEU A 205 0.69 -5.50 -8.05
C LEU A 205 1.82 -6.12 -8.90
N ILE A 206 2.58 -7.05 -8.33
CA ILE A 206 3.62 -7.82 -9.04
C ILE A 206 3.02 -8.70 -10.16
N GLU A 207 3.74 -8.84 -11.27
CA GLU A 207 3.28 -9.64 -12.41
C GLU A 207 3.29 -11.15 -12.15
N ARG A 208 2.30 -11.83 -12.74
CA ARG A 208 2.07 -13.28 -12.65
C ARG A 208 3.25 -14.17 -13.06
N HIS A 209 4.08 -13.72 -14.00
CA HIS A 209 5.23 -14.50 -14.49
C HIS A 209 6.46 -14.41 -13.57
N VAL A 210 6.42 -13.54 -12.56
CA VAL A 210 7.51 -13.30 -11.61
C VAL A 210 7.14 -13.83 -10.22
N ALA A 211 5.88 -13.66 -9.84
CA ALA A 211 5.26 -14.23 -8.66
C ALA A 211 3.88 -14.73 -9.06
N LEU A 212 3.39 -15.84 -8.50
CA LEU A 212 2.13 -16.51 -8.86
C LEU A 212 0.86 -15.69 -8.51
N ASP A 213 0.90 -14.36 -8.60
CA ASP A 213 -0.25 -13.53 -8.31
C ASP A 213 -1.25 -13.63 -9.47
N TRP A 214 -2.28 -14.43 -9.21
CA TRP A 214 -3.36 -14.73 -10.13
C TRP A 214 -4.24 -13.50 -10.41
N ALA A 215 -4.18 -12.47 -9.56
CA ALA A 215 -5.00 -11.28 -9.68
C ALA A 215 -4.39 -10.22 -10.61
N TYR A 216 -3.12 -10.36 -11.02
CA TYR A 216 -2.46 -9.34 -11.85
C TYR A 216 -3.13 -9.16 -13.22
N ASP A 217 -3.60 -7.95 -13.51
CA ASP A 217 -3.99 -7.47 -14.83
C ASP A 217 -3.65 -5.98 -15.00
N GLY A 218 -2.60 -5.69 -15.78
CA GLY A 218 -2.10 -4.33 -16.02
C GLY A 218 -2.85 -3.50 -17.05
N TYR A 219 -3.96 -3.98 -17.62
CA TYR A 219 -4.73 -3.28 -18.65
C TYR A 219 -6.10 -2.85 -18.11
N TYR A 220 -6.16 -1.64 -17.56
CA TYR A 220 -7.40 -1.04 -17.08
C TYR A 220 -8.22 -0.46 -18.24
N ASP A 221 -9.48 -0.88 -18.30
CA ASP A 221 -10.54 -0.30 -19.12
C ASP A 221 -11.85 -0.29 -18.31
N ASN A 222 -12.33 0.91 -17.97
CA ASN A 222 -13.57 1.07 -17.19
C ASN A 222 -14.83 0.75 -18.02
N ALA A 223 -14.73 0.82 -19.34
CA ALA A 223 -15.83 0.55 -20.27
C ALA A 223 -15.96 -0.94 -20.64
N ASP A 224 -15.04 -1.79 -20.17
CA ASP A 224 -15.07 -3.24 -20.42
C ASP A 224 -16.38 -3.86 -19.90
N ASP A 225 -17.24 -4.27 -20.83
CA ASP A 225 -18.51 -4.98 -20.55
C ASP A 225 -18.41 -6.49 -20.82
N SER A 226 -17.23 -7.09 -20.69
CA SER A 226 -17.05 -8.54 -20.78
C SER A 226 -17.64 -9.27 -19.55
N SER A 227 -17.62 -10.60 -19.61
CA SER A 227 -17.93 -11.47 -18.47
C SER A 227 -16.70 -11.82 -17.62
N GLU A 228 -15.54 -11.20 -17.88
CA GLU A 228 -14.29 -11.49 -17.16
C GLU A 228 -14.31 -10.83 -15.77
N TYR A 229 -14.47 -11.64 -14.73
CA TYR A 229 -14.61 -11.16 -13.34
C TYR A 229 -13.54 -10.15 -12.92
N GLY A 230 -12.27 -10.45 -13.24
CA GLY A 230 -11.11 -9.65 -12.82
C GLY A 230 -10.91 -8.35 -13.59
N ARG A 231 -11.63 -8.11 -14.69
CA ARG A 231 -11.43 -6.96 -15.58
C ARG A 231 -12.69 -6.13 -15.79
N ALA A 232 -13.84 -6.77 -15.95
CA ALA A 232 -15.09 -6.12 -16.31
C ALA A 232 -15.40 -4.90 -15.41
N ARG A 233 -15.78 -3.79 -16.06
CA ARG A 233 -16.03 -2.48 -15.43
C ARG A 233 -14.83 -1.94 -14.65
N GLY A 234 -13.62 -2.26 -15.11
CA GLY A 234 -12.37 -1.78 -14.55
C GLY A 234 -12.02 -2.38 -13.19
N PHE A 235 -12.45 -3.62 -12.90
CA PHE A 235 -12.19 -4.28 -11.61
C PHE A 235 -10.69 -4.34 -11.27
N ASN A 236 -9.82 -4.40 -12.27
CA ASN A 236 -8.37 -4.41 -12.12
C ASN A 236 -7.70 -3.04 -11.86
N TYR A 237 -8.45 -1.97 -11.56
CA TYR A 237 -7.93 -0.61 -11.38
C TYR A 237 -6.68 -0.50 -10.46
N HIS A 238 -6.59 -1.36 -9.45
CA HIS A 238 -5.44 -1.48 -8.54
C HIS A 238 -4.80 -2.87 -8.52
N GLN A 239 -4.90 -3.63 -9.61
CA GLN A 239 -4.36 -5.00 -9.70
C GLN A 239 -3.29 -5.14 -10.79
N GLY A 240 -2.53 -4.09 -11.07
CA GLY A 240 -1.53 -4.12 -12.14
C GLY A 240 -1.25 -2.78 -12.81
N PRO A 241 -2.25 -1.89 -13.02
CA PRO A 241 -2.00 -0.57 -13.61
C PRO A 241 -0.90 0.19 -12.86
N GLU A 242 -0.16 0.99 -13.60
CA GLU A 242 1.03 1.71 -13.15
C GLU A 242 0.63 3.11 -12.63
N TRP A 243 0.66 3.32 -11.32
CA TRP A 243 0.22 4.57 -10.70
C TRP A 243 1.40 5.52 -10.43
N LEU A 244 1.26 6.79 -10.83
CA LEU A 244 2.40 7.72 -10.86
C LEU A 244 2.71 8.37 -9.51
N TRP A 245 1.70 8.61 -8.66
CA TRP A 245 1.95 9.20 -7.34
C TRP A 245 2.81 8.26 -6.45
N LEU A 246 2.66 6.95 -6.63
CA LEU A 246 3.49 5.92 -5.99
C LEU A 246 4.95 5.97 -6.46
N THR A 247 5.21 6.36 -7.71
CA THR A 247 6.58 6.60 -8.19
C THR A 247 7.26 7.68 -7.35
N GLY A 248 6.53 8.74 -6.98
CA GLY A 248 7.05 9.78 -6.09
C GLY A 248 7.50 9.22 -4.73
N TYR A 249 6.68 8.38 -4.10
CA TYR A 249 7.05 7.72 -2.84
C TYR A 249 8.19 6.73 -3.00
N PHE A 250 8.20 5.93 -4.06
CA PHE A 250 9.29 5.01 -4.36
C PHE A 250 10.63 5.74 -4.51
N LEU A 251 10.69 6.82 -5.31
CA LEU A 251 11.92 7.61 -5.49
C LEU A 251 12.39 8.26 -4.19
N ARG A 252 11.46 8.76 -3.38
CA ARG A 252 11.78 9.29 -2.05
C ARG A 252 12.27 8.19 -1.11
N ALA A 253 11.69 7.00 -1.15
CA ALA A 253 12.10 5.86 -0.35
C ALA A 253 13.53 5.41 -0.69
N LEU A 254 13.90 5.41 -1.98
CA LEU A 254 15.27 5.18 -2.42
C LEU A 254 16.24 6.19 -1.78
N LEU A 255 15.95 7.49 -1.89
CA LEU A 255 16.80 8.55 -1.33
C LEU A 255 16.90 8.48 0.19
N VAL A 256 15.78 8.29 0.88
CA VAL A 256 15.74 8.18 2.35
C VAL A 256 16.57 6.98 2.82
N THR A 257 16.46 5.85 2.14
CA THR A 257 17.23 4.64 2.48
C THR A 257 18.71 4.81 2.18
N ALA A 258 19.07 5.30 0.98
CA ALA A 258 20.46 5.56 0.60
C ALA A 258 21.16 6.54 1.55
N LYS A 259 20.45 7.57 2.03
CA LYS A 259 20.99 8.49 3.04
C LYS A 259 21.29 7.81 4.37
N ARG A 260 20.48 6.82 4.76
CA ARG A 260 20.69 6.02 5.99
C ARG A 260 21.81 5.00 5.88
N VAL A 261 22.12 4.52 4.67
CA VAL A 261 23.29 3.65 4.43
C VAL A 261 24.61 4.36 4.77
N GLN A 262 24.63 5.70 4.76
CA GLN A 262 25.84 6.51 5.08
C GLN A 262 27.05 6.17 4.19
N ASN A 263 26.80 5.79 2.94
CA ASN A 263 27.82 5.53 1.93
C ASN A 263 27.66 6.50 0.76
N GLU A 264 28.73 7.24 0.43
CA GLU A 264 28.68 8.30 -0.58
C GLU A 264 28.48 7.77 -2.01
N ASP A 265 29.05 6.62 -2.34
CA ASP A 265 28.89 5.99 -3.66
C ASP A 265 27.45 5.51 -3.86
N VAL A 266 26.87 4.87 -2.84
CA VAL A 266 25.46 4.45 -2.84
C VAL A 266 24.54 5.67 -2.99
N TRP A 267 24.85 6.79 -2.33
CA TRP A 267 24.10 8.03 -2.47
C TRP A 267 24.16 8.58 -3.90
N LYS A 268 25.36 8.71 -4.48
CA LYS A 268 25.55 9.21 -5.86
C LYS A 268 24.84 8.34 -6.89
N GLU A 269 24.97 7.02 -6.77
CA GLU A 269 24.28 6.07 -7.65
C GLU A 269 22.76 6.22 -7.55
N THR A 270 22.24 6.37 -6.33
CA THR A 270 20.81 6.54 -6.08
C THR A 270 20.29 7.86 -6.67
N VAL A 271 21.02 8.96 -6.51
CA VAL A 271 20.64 10.26 -7.10
C VAL A 271 20.60 10.17 -8.63
N ALA A 272 21.64 9.63 -9.26
CA ALA A 272 21.67 9.46 -10.72
C ALA A 272 20.53 8.56 -11.23
N LYS A 273 20.18 7.52 -10.47
CA LYS A 273 19.03 6.66 -10.76
C LYS A 273 17.72 7.42 -10.69
N VAL A 274 17.50 8.22 -9.63
CA VAL A 274 16.30 9.05 -9.48
C VAL A 274 16.17 10.06 -10.61
N GLU A 275 17.25 10.75 -10.96
CA GLU A 275 17.28 11.71 -12.08
C GLU A 275 16.92 11.04 -13.40
N ARG A 276 17.44 9.84 -13.67
CA ARG A 276 17.09 9.06 -14.87
C ARG A 276 15.63 8.62 -14.92
N ILE A 277 14.98 8.40 -13.78
CA ILE A 277 13.54 8.10 -13.75
C ILE A 277 12.74 9.38 -13.96
N LEU A 278 13.12 10.48 -13.31
CA LEU A 278 12.46 11.78 -13.46
C LEU A 278 12.63 12.36 -14.88
N SER A 279 13.71 12.06 -15.59
CA SER A 279 13.88 12.50 -16.98
C SER A 279 12.82 11.91 -17.92
N ARG A 280 12.33 10.68 -17.65
CA ARG A 280 11.20 10.07 -18.38
C ARG A 280 9.91 10.84 -18.17
N HIS A 281 9.67 11.31 -16.94
CA HIS A 281 8.51 12.12 -16.57
C HIS A 281 8.60 13.51 -17.23
N SER A 282 9.77 14.12 -17.20
CA SER A 282 10.03 15.38 -17.91
C SER A 282 9.77 15.23 -19.42
N ALA A 283 10.32 14.20 -20.06
CA ALA A 283 10.06 13.94 -21.48
C ALA A 283 8.58 13.71 -21.79
N HIS A 284 7.84 13.03 -20.91
CA HIS A 284 6.40 12.86 -21.06
C HIS A 284 5.65 14.20 -20.97
N MET A 285 5.95 15.03 -19.96
CA MET A 285 5.32 16.36 -19.82
C MET A 285 5.58 17.24 -21.05
N HIS A 286 6.79 17.20 -21.64
CA HIS A 286 7.08 18.00 -22.85
C HIS A 286 6.36 17.51 -24.12
N SER A 287 6.00 16.22 -24.19
CA SER A 287 5.34 15.62 -25.36
C SER A 287 3.83 15.48 -25.20
N SER A 288 3.31 15.59 -23.97
CA SER A 288 1.89 15.48 -23.66
C SER A 288 1.15 16.77 -24.05
N PRO A 289 -0.02 16.66 -24.71
CA PRO A 289 -0.87 17.83 -25.00
C PRO A 289 -1.26 18.65 -23.77
N TRP A 290 -1.25 18.01 -22.60
CA TRP A 290 -1.67 18.61 -21.33
C TRP A 290 -0.52 19.20 -20.52
N SER A 291 0.73 19.04 -20.99
CA SER A 291 1.93 19.43 -20.25
C SER A 291 1.97 18.89 -18.81
N SER A 292 1.39 17.70 -18.61
CA SER A 292 1.19 17.07 -17.30
C SER A 292 1.53 15.59 -17.34
N LEU A 293 1.48 14.96 -16.16
CA LEU A 293 1.59 13.52 -16.00
C LEU A 293 0.18 12.92 -15.81
N PRO A 294 -0.10 11.72 -16.34
CA PRO A 294 -1.37 11.05 -16.10
C PRO A 294 -1.46 10.56 -14.65
N GLU A 295 -2.68 10.23 -14.19
CA GLU A 295 -2.87 9.56 -12.90
C GLU A 295 -2.21 8.17 -12.87
N LEU A 296 -2.46 7.41 -13.93
CA LEU A 296 -1.98 6.05 -14.13
C LEU A 296 -1.66 5.77 -15.61
N THR A 297 -0.89 4.73 -15.85
CA THR A 297 -0.67 4.16 -17.18
C THR A 297 -0.97 2.66 -17.17
N ASN A 298 -1.51 2.14 -18.29
CA ASN A 298 -1.57 0.71 -18.50
C ASN A 298 -0.17 0.13 -18.69
N LYS A 299 -0.04 -1.18 -18.48
CA LYS A 299 1.19 -1.92 -18.77
C LYS A 299 1.65 -1.61 -20.18
N VAL A 300 2.89 -1.15 -20.31
CA VAL A 300 3.54 -1.02 -21.62
C VAL A 300 4.19 -2.36 -21.94
N ASN A 301 3.73 -3.04 -23.00
CA ASN A 301 4.51 -4.13 -23.58
C ASN A 301 5.84 -3.52 -24.07
N LEU A 302 6.96 -3.96 -23.50
CA LEU A 302 8.31 -3.48 -23.87
C LEU A 302 8.77 -3.97 -25.26
N PHE A 303 7.85 -4.27 -26.18
CA PHE A 303 8.10 -4.44 -27.60
C PHE A 303 7.60 -3.22 -28.38
N PRO A 304 8.38 -2.70 -29.34
CA PRO A 304 8.26 -1.31 -29.75
C PRO A 304 7.07 -1.09 -30.71
N PHE A 305 6.49 0.10 -30.60
CA PHE A 305 5.46 0.69 -31.48
C PHE A 305 4.04 0.12 -31.41
N SER A 306 3.25 0.62 -30.45
CA SER A 306 2.01 1.30 -30.82
C SER A 306 1.62 2.31 -29.74
N TYR A 307 1.41 3.56 -30.15
CA TYR A 307 0.81 4.58 -29.30
C TYR A 307 -0.68 4.28 -29.20
N ALA A 308 -1.15 3.76 -28.07
CA ALA A 308 -2.54 3.91 -27.69
C ALA A 308 -2.67 5.20 -26.87
N LEU A 309 -2.96 6.30 -27.56
CA LEU A 309 -3.56 7.48 -26.93
C LEU A 309 -4.93 7.04 -26.40
N LEU A 310 -5.06 6.86 -25.09
CA LEU A 310 -6.37 6.91 -24.44
C LEU A 310 -6.65 8.38 -24.11
N CYS A 311 -7.11 9.11 -25.12
CA CYS A 311 -7.92 10.30 -24.91
C CYS A 311 -9.38 9.84 -24.83
N TYR A 312 -9.99 9.97 -23.67
CA TYR A 312 -11.44 10.08 -23.58
C TYR A 312 -11.77 11.40 -22.88
N LEU A 313 -12.41 12.27 -23.68
CA LEU A 313 -13.37 13.27 -23.20
C LEU A 313 -14.57 12.54 -22.58
#